data_AF-A0A3D5D320-F1
#
_entry.id   AF-A0A3D5D320-F1
#
_cell.length_a   1.000
_cell.length_b   1.000
_cell.length_c   1.000
_cell.angle_alpha   90.00
_cell.angle_beta   90.00
_cell.angle_gamma   90.00
#
_symmetry.space_group_name_H-M   'P 1'
#
loop_
_entity.id
_entity.type
_entity.pdbx_description
1 polymer ?
#
loop_
_entity_poly.entity_id
_entity_poly.type
_entity_poly.pdbx_seq_one_letter_code
_entity_poly.pdbx_strand_id
1 'polypeptide(L)'
;MLRTWFERQWQTSGWAQCLLLPLSWLFALLAAGRRYGYRVGLFSSQALPVPVIIVGNISVGGVGKTPLVIYLAQQLRDAGYA
;
A
#
# COMPACT_ATOMS: atom_id res chain seq x y z
N MET A 1 -3.51 -25.23 -10.07
CA MET A 1 -2.11 -25.64 -9.86
C MET A 1 -1.12 -24.48 -9.99
N LEU A 2 -1.12 -23.69 -11.08
CA LEU A 2 -0.21 -22.53 -11.22
C LEU A 2 -0.46 -21.39 -10.19
N ARG A 3 -1.72 -21.02 -9.94
CA ARG A 3 -2.06 -19.97 -8.94
C ARG A 3 -1.57 -20.31 -7.53
N THR A 4 -1.80 -21.54 -7.09
CA THR A 4 -1.38 -22.03 -5.77
C THR A 4 0.14 -22.16 -5.63
N TRP A 5 0.87 -22.35 -6.73
CA TRP A 5 2.34 -22.35 -6.73
C TRP A 5 2.88 -20.92 -6.58
N PHE A 6 2.28 -19.95 -7.27
CA PHE A 6 2.63 -18.52 -7.17
C PHE A 6 2.35 -17.96 -5.78
N GLU A 7 1.21 -18.30 -5.18
CA GLU A 7 0.85 -17.92 -3.80
C GLU A 7 1.81 -18.51 -2.76
N ARG A 8 2.29 -19.76 -2.96
CA ARG A 8 3.31 -20.35 -2.08
C ARG A 8 4.66 -19.67 -2.23
N GLN A 9 5.11 -19.38 -3.46
CA GLN A 9 6.36 -18.65 -3.69
C GLN A 9 6.30 -17.20 -3.14
N TRP A 10 5.11 -16.59 -3.12
CA TRP A 10 4.89 -15.30 -2.47
C TRP A 10 5.05 -15.36 -0.94
N GLN A 11 4.80 -16.53 -0.33
CA GLN A 11 4.88 -16.77 1.12
C GLN A 11 6.22 -17.39 1.56
N THR A 12 7.04 -17.91 0.64
CA THR A 12 8.29 -18.62 0.96
C THR A 12 9.52 -17.89 0.44
N SER A 13 10.59 -17.85 1.25
CA SER A 13 11.91 -17.36 0.83
C SER A 13 12.72 -18.42 0.11
N GLY A 14 12.53 -18.53 -1.21
CA GLY A 14 13.30 -19.42 -2.09
C GLY A 14 14.31 -18.68 -2.98
N TRP A 15 15.11 -19.44 -3.73
CA TRP A 15 16.10 -18.93 -4.70
C TRP A 15 15.51 -17.96 -5.74
N ALA A 16 14.21 -18.09 -6.06
CA ALA A 16 13.49 -17.18 -6.94
C ALA A 16 13.41 -15.74 -6.39
N GLN A 17 13.43 -15.56 -5.06
CA GLN A 17 13.50 -14.22 -4.45
C GLN A 17 14.85 -13.57 -4.73
N CYS A 18 15.97 -14.32 -4.69
CA CYS A 18 17.29 -13.76 -4.97
C CYS A 18 17.39 -13.17 -6.38
N LEU A 19 16.74 -13.79 -7.37
CA LEU A 19 16.65 -13.26 -8.73
C LEU A 19 15.79 -11.98 -8.81
N LEU A 20 14.78 -11.86 -7.95
CA LEU A 20 13.90 -10.68 -7.87
C LEU A 20 14.45 -9.57 -6.95
N LEU A 21 15.45 -9.85 -6.10
CA LEU A 21 16.07 -8.88 -5.21
C LEU A 21 16.59 -7.62 -5.93
N PRO A 22 17.40 -7.71 -7.02
CA PRO A 22 17.88 -6.51 -7.71
C PRO A 22 16.72 -5.68 -8.27
N LEU A 23 15.66 -6.35 -8.75
CA LEU A 23 14.45 -5.67 -9.21
C LEU A 23 13.69 -5.00 -8.06
N SER A 24 13.66 -5.62 -6.87
CA SER A 24 13.05 -5.01 -5.68
C SER A 24 13.83 -3.78 -5.21
N TRP A 25 15.16 -3.79 -5.29
CA TRP A 25 16.00 -2.64 -4.93
C TRP A 25 15.79 -1.49 -5.91
N LEU A 26 15.69 -1.78 -7.20
CA LEU A 26 15.34 -0.78 -8.20
C LEU A 26 13.96 -0.17 -7.91
N PHE A 27 12.96 -1.00 -7.62
CA PHE A 27 11.64 -0.53 -7.22
C PHE A 27 11.69 0.33 -5.95
N ALA A 28 12.44 -0.10 -4.93
CA ALA A 28 12.60 0.62 -3.66
C ALA A 28 13.26 1.99 -3.88
N LEU A 29 14.28 2.06 -4.74
CA LEU A 29 14.96 3.30 -5.08
C LEU A 29 14.02 4.28 -5.81
N LEU A 30 13.24 3.79 -6.78
CA LEU A 30 12.23 4.60 -7.47
C LEU A 30 11.13 5.08 -6.53
N ALA A 31 10.63 4.21 -5.65
CA ALA A 31 9.62 4.57 -4.65
C ALA A 31 10.15 5.61 -3.64
N ALA A 32 11.40 5.46 -3.20
CA ALA A 32 12.08 6.42 -2.33
C ALA A 32 12.28 7.78 -3.02
N GLY A 33 12.72 7.78 -4.27
CA GLY A 33 12.84 9.00 -5.09
C GLY A 33 11.51 9.71 -5.26
N ARG A 34 10.44 8.97 -5.57
CA ARG A 34 9.08 9.52 -5.63
C ARG A 34 8.66 10.13 -4.30
N ARG A 35 8.84 9.42 -3.18
CA ARG A 35 8.51 9.92 -1.83
C ARG A 35 9.29 11.18 -1.49
N TYR A 36 10.58 11.22 -1.84
CA TYR A 36 11.41 12.41 -1.67
C TYR A 36 10.88 13.59 -2.48
N GLY A 37 10.50 13.37 -3.75
CA GLY A 37 9.90 14.40 -4.60
C GLY A 37 8.64 15.03 -4.01
N TYR A 38 7.74 14.23 -3.41
CA TYR A 38 6.59 14.78 -2.69
C TYR A 38 7.00 15.55 -1.43
N ARG A 39 8.01 15.05 -0.68
CA ARG A 39 8.48 15.70 0.55
C ARG A 39 9.08 17.09 0.29
N VAL A 40 9.81 17.26 -0.81
CA VAL A 40 10.45 18.54 -1.15
C VAL A 40 9.57 19.44 -2.03
N GLY A 41 8.32 19.04 -2.31
CA GLY A 41 7.37 19.83 -3.11
C GLY A 41 7.63 19.81 -4.62
N LEU A 42 8.45 18.89 -5.13
CA LEU A 42 8.63 18.69 -6.58
C LEU A 42 7.36 18.19 -7.27
N PHE A 43 6.51 17.46 -6.54
CA PHE A 43 5.22 16.99 -7.04
C PHE A 43 4.07 17.75 -6.38
N SER A 44 3.09 18.13 -7.20
CA SER A 44 1.88 18.80 -6.72
C SER A 44 1.06 17.89 -5.82
N SER A 45 0.63 18.44 -4.68
CA SER A 45 -0.30 17.80 -3.74
C SER A 45 -1.49 18.72 -3.58
N GLN A 46 -2.71 18.18 -3.76
CA GLN A 46 -3.93 18.95 -3.60
C GLN A 46 -4.48 18.77 -2.19
N ALA A 47 -4.66 19.88 -1.49
CA ALA A 47 -5.38 19.91 -0.22
C ALA A 47 -6.88 20.09 -0.52
N LEU A 48 -7.71 19.21 0.04
CA LEU A 48 -9.16 19.35 -0.03
C LEU A 48 -9.65 20.20 1.16
N PRO A 49 -10.75 20.96 1.00
CA PRO A 49 -11.30 21.81 2.06
C PRO A 49 -11.99 20.99 3.19
N VAL A 50 -11.97 19.66 3.11
CA VAL A 50 -12.57 18.73 4.05
C VAL A 50 -11.49 17.81 4.65
N PRO A 51 -11.67 17.28 5.87
CA PRO A 51 -10.75 16.29 6.42
C PRO A 51 -10.78 15.01 5.58
N VAL A 52 -9.61 14.50 5.21
CA VAL A 52 -9.46 13.29 4.38
C VAL A 52 -8.68 12.23 5.14
N ILE A 53 -9.23 11.02 5.24
CA ILE A 53 -8.57 9.86 5.85
C ILE A 53 -8.19 8.88 4.73
N ILE A 54 -6.90 8.56 4.62
CA ILE A 54 -6.38 7.64 3.59
C ILE A 54 -6.09 6.28 4.25
N VAL A 55 -6.79 5.23 3.85
CA VAL A 55 -6.57 3.86 4.33
C VAL A 55 -5.77 3.06 3.29
N GLY A 56 -4.48 2.91 3.54
CA GLY A 56 -3.54 2.17 2.69
C GLY A 56 -3.05 0.86 3.30
N ASN A 57 -2.28 0.09 2.53
CA ASN A 57 -1.53 -1.06 3.05
C ASN A 57 -0.19 -1.15 2.31
N ILE A 58 0.83 -1.68 2.99
CA ILE A 58 2.19 -1.81 2.46
C ILE A 58 2.38 -3.15 1.75
N SER A 59 1.62 -4.18 2.13
CA SER A 59 1.71 -5.52 1.54
C SER A 59 0.70 -5.74 0.42
N VAL A 60 1.05 -6.60 -0.54
CA VAL A 60 0.15 -7.04 -1.60
C VAL A 60 -0.67 -8.23 -1.10
N GLY A 61 -1.99 -8.21 -1.30
CA GLY A 61 -2.92 -9.26 -0.87
C GLY A 61 -4.15 -8.74 -0.11
N GLY A 62 -4.98 -9.67 0.38
CA GLY A 62 -6.19 -9.39 1.14
C GLY A 62 -5.92 -8.99 2.58
N VAL A 63 -5.33 -7.81 2.82
CA VAL A 63 -4.89 -7.35 4.15
C VAL A 63 -6.00 -6.59 4.89
N GLY A 64 -7.25 -7.02 4.74
CA GLY A 64 -8.37 -6.48 5.52
C GLY A 64 -8.71 -4.99 5.33
N LYS A 65 -8.19 -4.32 4.30
CA LYS A 65 -8.49 -2.90 4.03
C LYS A 65 -10.00 -2.64 3.93
N THR A 66 -10.73 -3.51 3.23
CA THR A 66 -12.18 -3.34 3.04
C THR A 66 -12.96 -3.46 4.36
N PRO A 67 -12.79 -4.53 5.18
CA PRO A 67 -13.36 -4.56 6.52
C PRO A 67 -13.00 -3.35 7.39
N LEU A 68 -11.74 -2.90 7.34
CA LEU A 68 -11.28 -1.75 8.13
C LEU A 68 -11.96 -0.44 7.70
N VAL A 69 -12.11 -0.21 6.40
CA VAL A 69 -12.80 0.97 5.88
C VAL A 69 -14.27 0.96 6.27
N ILE A 70 -14.93 -0.20 6.22
CA ILE A 70 -16.34 -0.35 6.65
C ILE A 70 -16.47 0.02 8.14
N TYR A 71 -15.59 -0.53 8.97
CA TYR A 71 -15.57 -0.23 10.40
C TYR A 71 -15.34 1.26 10.66
N LEU A 72 -14.34 1.87 10.02
CA LEU A 72 -14.07 3.31 10.17
C LEU A 72 -15.27 4.17 9.74
N ALA A 73 -15.93 3.83 8.64
CA ALA A 73 -17.12 4.53 8.16
C ALA A 73 -18.31 4.37 9.11
N GLN A 74 -18.44 3.24 9.83
CA GLN A 74 -19.45 3.08 10.88
C GLN A 74 -19.12 3.96 12.09
N GLN A 75 -17.88 3.89 12.59
CA GLN A 75 -17.45 4.70 13.73
C GLN A 75 -17.60 6.20 13.50
N LEU A 76 -17.29 6.69 12.29
CA LEU A 76 -17.46 8.10 11.95
C LEU A 76 -18.93 8.51 11.90
N ARG A 77 -19.79 7.65 11.35
CA ARG A 77 -21.24 7.88 11.36
C ARG A 77 -21.81 7.93 12.78
N ASP A 78 -21.39 7.00 13.64
CA ASP A 78 -21.82 6.96 15.04
C ASP A 78 -21.32 8.18 15.84
N ALA A 79 -20.17 8.73 15.45
CA ALA A 79 -19.64 9.98 16.00
C ALA A 79 -20.29 11.25 15.41
N GLY A 80 -21.30 11.11 14.53
CA GLY A 80 -22.07 12.23 13.97
C GLY A 80 -21.48 12.85 12.70
N TYR A 81 -20.49 12.21 12.07
CA TYR A 81 -19.97 12.63 10.77
C TYR A 81 -20.82 11.99 9.66
N ALA A 82 -21.36 12.82 8.77
CA ALA A 82 -22.18 12.42 7.63
C ALA A 82 -21.33 12.22 6.36
#